data_AF-A0A1H7VB04-F1
#
_entry.id   AF-A0A1H7VB04-F1
#
_cell.length_a   1.000
_cell.length_b   1.000
_cell.length_c   1.000
_cell.angle_alpha   90.00
_cell.angle_beta   90.00
_cell.angle_gamma   90.00
#
_symmetry.space_group_name_H-M   'P 1'
#
loop_
_entity.id
_entity.type
_entity.pdbx_description
1 polymer ?
#
loop_
_entity_poly.entity_id
_entity_poly.type
_entity_poly.pdbx_seq_one_letter_code
_entity_poly.pdbx_strand_id
1 'polypeptide(L)'
;MKTSKCAAAAVLSLLAVTGVQAEEYHGVQAPVSALSRTDVYQQAVRAAYAPNQNVPAAAIPMAPLENGRDRASVNMEAVAAANNPVQNLGRGAFVNSIIPPEYTTGSFAKNPGIAAGSR
;
A
#
# COMPACT_ATOMS: atom_id res chain seq x y z
N MET A 1 -51.05 -54.91 55.13
CA MET A 1 -50.99 -54.18 53.83
C MET A 1 -50.90 -52.65 53.96
N LYS A 2 -50.36 -52.07 55.06
CA LYS A 2 -50.29 -50.60 55.24
C LYS A 2 -48.86 -50.04 55.39
N THR A 3 -47.90 -50.85 55.83
CA THR A 3 -46.50 -50.45 56.03
C THR A 3 -45.67 -50.44 54.75
N SER A 4 -45.92 -51.39 53.82
CA SER A 4 -45.18 -51.49 52.55
C SER A 4 -45.44 -50.33 51.59
N LYS A 5 -46.62 -49.70 51.65
CA LYS A 5 -46.95 -48.55 50.79
C LYS A 5 -46.24 -47.27 51.25
N CYS A 6 -46.11 -47.08 52.56
CA CYS A 6 -45.33 -45.97 53.12
C CYS A 6 -43.84 -46.13 52.85
N ALA A 7 -43.31 -47.35 52.95
CA ALA A 7 -41.91 -47.63 52.62
C ALA A 7 -41.62 -47.38 51.12
N ALA A 8 -42.51 -47.83 50.23
CA ALA A 8 -42.36 -47.58 48.79
C ALA A 8 -42.42 -46.08 48.44
N ALA A 9 -43.33 -45.33 49.06
CA ALA A 9 -43.42 -43.88 48.87
C ALA A 9 -42.15 -43.16 49.38
N ALA A 10 -41.64 -43.54 50.56
CA ALA A 10 -40.43 -42.95 51.12
C ALA A 10 -39.20 -43.23 50.25
N VAL A 11 -39.03 -44.47 49.78
CA VAL A 11 -37.91 -44.81 48.87
C VAL A 11 -38.04 -44.06 47.55
N LEU A 12 -39.24 -43.94 46.98
CA LEU A 12 -39.45 -43.17 45.74
C LEU A 12 -39.16 -41.68 45.94
N SER A 13 -39.50 -41.11 47.10
CA SER A 13 -39.17 -39.72 47.45
C SER A 13 -37.67 -39.49 47.65
N LEU A 14 -36.93 -40.47 48.20
CA LEU A 14 -35.48 -40.37 48.33
C LEU A 14 -34.76 -40.48 46.98
N LEU A 15 -35.22 -41.33 46.06
CA LEU A 15 -34.65 -41.42 44.71
C LEU A 15 -34.97 -40.20 43.83
N ALA A 16 -36.06 -39.48 44.09
CA ALA A 16 -36.41 -38.27 43.34
C ALA A 16 -35.46 -37.08 43.60
N VAL A 17 -34.66 -37.12 44.67
CA VAL A 17 -33.71 -36.05 45.03
C VAL A 17 -32.40 -36.13 44.24
N THR A 18 -32.10 -37.23 43.55
CA THR A 18 -30.83 -37.38 42.79
C THR A 18 -30.82 -36.69 41.42
N GLY A 19 -31.86 -35.91 41.10
CA GLY A 19 -32.04 -35.27 39.79
C GLY A 19 -31.64 -33.80 39.70
N VAL A 20 -31.28 -33.13 40.80
CA VAL A 20 -30.81 -31.74 40.75
C VAL A 20 -29.35 -31.72 40.29
N GLN A 21 -29.16 -31.91 38.99
CA GLN A 21 -27.92 -31.57 38.32
C GLN A 21 -27.88 -30.05 38.27
N ALA A 22 -27.27 -29.42 39.27
CA ALA A 22 -26.88 -28.03 39.14
C ALA A 22 -25.96 -27.95 37.93
N GLU A 23 -26.28 -27.11 36.95
CA GLU A 23 -25.33 -26.81 35.88
C GLU A 23 -24.05 -26.33 36.55
N GLU A 24 -22.99 -27.11 36.42
CA GLU A 24 -21.70 -26.75 36.98
C GLU A 24 -21.25 -25.48 36.26
N TYR A 25 -21.29 -24.34 36.96
CA TYR A 25 -20.80 -23.10 36.40
C TYR A 25 -19.29 -23.20 36.22
N HIS A 26 -18.86 -23.46 34.99
CA HIS A 26 -17.45 -23.63 34.61
C HIS A 26 -16.64 -22.33 34.68
N GLY A 27 -17.21 -21.24 35.20
CA GLY A 27 -16.60 -19.92 35.16
C GLY A 27 -16.61 -19.31 33.76
N VAL A 28 -16.03 -18.12 33.65
CA VAL A 28 -15.69 -17.53 32.35
C VAL A 28 -14.58 -18.35 31.75
N GLN A 29 -14.91 -19.10 30.69
CA GLN A 29 -13.90 -19.82 29.91
C GLN A 29 -12.86 -18.83 29.39
N ALA A 30 -11.59 -19.11 29.66
CA ALA A 30 -10.51 -18.27 29.16
C ALA A 30 -10.61 -18.22 27.63
N PRO A 31 -10.50 -17.02 27.01
CA PRO A 31 -10.54 -16.92 25.57
C PRO A 31 -9.41 -17.77 24.97
N VAL A 32 -9.78 -18.73 24.13
CA VAL A 32 -8.84 -19.54 23.36
C VAL A 32 -8.29 -18.63 22.26
N SER A 33 -7.16 -17.97 22.55
CA SER A 33 -6.41 -17.22 21.56
C SER A 33 -5.52 -18.17 20.78
N ALA A 34 -5.47 -18.02 19.45
CA ALA A 34 -4.54 -18.77 18.60
C ALA A 34 -3.06 -18.46 18.93
N LEU A 35 -2.77 -17.32 19.58
CA LEU A 35 -1.42 -16.87 19.91
C LEU A 35 -1.28 -16.58 21.41
N SER A 36 -0.12 -16.94 21.97
CA SER A 36 0.21 -16.59 23.36
C SER A 36 0.52 -15.09 23.49
N ARG A 37 0.38 -14.55 24.71
CA ARG A 37 0.79 -13.16 24.99
C ARG A 37 2.26 -12.91 24.68
N THR A 38 3.11 -13.91 24.89
CA THR A 38 4.54 -13.83 24.57
C THR A 38 4.77 -13.70 23.08
N ASP A 39 4.03 -14.45 22.26
CA ASP A 39 4.16 -14.38 20.80
C ASP A 39 3.72 -13.01 20.27
N VAL A 40 2.61 -12.48 20.80
CA VAL A 40 2.14 -11.13 20.46
C VAL A 40 3.15 -10.07 20.88
N TYR A 41 3.77 -10.20 22.07
CA TYR A 41 4.82 -9.30 22.53
C TYR A 41 6.04 -9.32 21.59
N GLN A 42 6.52 -10.50 21.20
CA GLN A 42 7.64 -10.64 20.27
C GLN A 42 7.33 -10.03 18.90
N GLN A 43 6.11 -10.23 18.38
CA GLN A 43 5.67 -9.61 17.13
C GLN A 43 5.61 -8.08 17.24
N ALA A 44 5.08 -7.56 18.35
CA ALA A 44 5.00 -6.11 18.58
C ALA A 44 6.40 -5.48 18.67
N VAL A 45 7.34 -6.12 19.36
CA VAL A 45 8.74 -5.70 19.41
C VAL A 45 9.34 -5.69 18.01
N ARG A 46 9.21 -6.78 17.24
CA ARG A 46 9.72 -6.85 15.87
C ARG A 46 9.13 -5.77 14.97
N ALA A 47 7.83 -5.49 15.08
CA ALA A 47 7.17 -4.45 14.31
C ALA A 47 7.64 -3.04 14.70
N ALA A 48 7.89 -2.79 16.00
CA ALA A 48 8.41 -1.52 16.48
C ALA A 48 9.85 -1.25 16.01
N TYR A 49 10.67 -2.29 15.85
CA TYR A 49 12.02 -2.20 15.30
C TYR A 49 12.06 -2.26 13.76
N ALA A 50 10.92 -2.35 13.08
CA ALA A 50 10.90 -2.38 11.62
C ALA A 50 11.34 -1.02 11.04
N PRO A 51 12.18 -1.02 9.99
CA PRO A 51 12.52 0.21 9.28
C PRO A 51 11.25 0.91 8.76
N ASN A 52 11.26 2.24 8.77
CA ASN A 52 10.20 3.05 8.15
C ASN A 52 8.78 2.87 8.76
N GLN A 53 8.66 2.37 9.99
CA GLN A 53 7.36 2.13 10.66
C GLN A 53 6.43 3.36 10.68
N ASN A 54 7.01 4.57 10.76
CA ASN A 54 6.28 5.85 10.83
C ASN A 54 6.56 6.76 9.63
N VAL A 55 7.12 6.20 8.54
CA VAL A 55 7.43 6.97 7.34
C VAL A 55 6.34 6.70 6.32
N PRO A 56 5.47 7.68 6.00
CA PRO A 56 4.49 7.50 4.93
C PRO A 56 5.24 7.18 3.64
N ALA A 57 4.65 6.36 2.75
CA ALA A 57 5.33 5.91 1.53
C ALA A 57 5.91 7.06 0.69
N ALA A 58 5.27 8.23 0.69
CA ALA A 58 5.74 9.44 0.01
C ALA A 58 7.03 10.06 0.60
N ALA A 59 7.36 9.76 1.86
CA ALA A 59 8.57 10.21 2.54
C ALA A 59 9.72 9.20 2.44
N ILE A 60 9.47 8.01 1.87
CA ILE A 60 10.54 7.08 1.51
C ILE A 60 11.22 7.66 0.26
N PRO A 61 12.53 7.96 0.30
CA PRO A 61 13.22 8.46 -0.88
C PRO A 61 13.05 7.44 -2.00
N MET A 62 12.48 7.90 -3.11
CA MET A 62 12.30 7.06 -4.29
C MET A 62 13.66 6.47 -4.66
N ALA A 63 13.70 5.16 -4.90
CA ALA A 63 14.91 4.52 -5.40
C ALA A 63 15.39 5.26 -6.67
N PRO A 64 16.71 5.27 -6.96
CA PRO A 64 17.22 5.82 -8.20
C PRO A 64 16.43 5.28 -9.40
N LEU A 65 16.11 6.16 -10.35
CA LEU A 65 15.44 5.79 -11.59
C LEU A 65 16.25 4.68 -12.27
N GLU A 66 15.58 3.58 -12.63
CA GLU A 66 16.21 2.44 -13.32
C GLU A 66 16.91 2.86 -14.62
N ASN A 67 16.39 3.89 -15.28
CA ASN A 67 16.95 4.50 -16.48
C ASN A 67 17.15 6.01 -16.30
N GLY A 68 18.04 6.39 -15.38
CA GLY A 68 18.43 7.80 -15.21
C GLY A 68 19.16 8.33 -16.45
N ARG A 69 18.71 9.47 -16.99
CA ARG A 69 19.43 10.20 -18.04
C ARG A 69 20.36 11.24 -17.43
N ASP A 70 21.50 11.47 -18.09
CA ASP A 70 22.42 12.54 -17.71
C ASP A 70 21.74 13.92 -17.83
N ARG A 71 21.95 14.78 -16.82
CA ARG A 71 21.31 16.10 -16.76
C ARG A 71 21.76 17.00 -17.90
N ALA A 72 23.02 16.93 -18.31
CA ALA A 72 23.52 17.75 -19.41
C ALA A 72 22.91 17.30 -20.74
N SER A 73 22.75 15.99 -20.95
CA SER A 73 21.99 15.46 -22.11
C SER A 73 20.56 15.99 -22.17
N VAL A 74 19.84 15.96 -21.05
CA VAL A 74 18.45 16.46 -20.97
C VAL A 74 18.41 17.97 -21.22
N ASN A 75 19.33 18.73 -20.64
CA ASN A 75 19.40 20.17 -20.85
C ASN A 75 19.65 20.53 -22.32
N MET A 76 20.61 19.86 -22.96
CA MET A 76 20.92 20.06 -24.37
C MET A 76 19.73 19.74 -25.28
N GLU A 77 19.00 18.65 -25.00
CA GLU A 77 17.78 18.30 -25.74
C GLU A 77 16.68 19.35 -25.56
N ALA A 78 16.47 19.82 -24.32
CA ALA A 78 15.49 20.87 -24.02
C ALA A 78 15.83 22.18 -24.74
N VAL A 79 17.10 22.58 -24.74
CA VAL A 79 17.58 23.76 -25.47
C VAL A 79 17.39 23.58 -26.98
N ALA A 80 17.69 22.40 -27.53
CA ALA A 80 17.46 22.12 -28.94
C ALA A 80 15.96 22.17 -29.31
N ALA A 81 15.08 21.62 -28.46
CA ALA A 81 13.65 21.66 -28.65
C ALA A 81 13.09 23.10 -28.56
N ALA A 82 13.60 23.92 -27.63
CA ALA A 82 13.21 25.32 -27.48
C ALA A 82 13.65 26.19 -28.67
N ASN A 83 14.77 25.83 -29.32
CA ASN A 83 15.27 26.52 -30.51
C ASN A 83 14.75 25.92 -31.84
N ASN A 84 13.77 25.02 -31.78
CA ASN A 84 13.17 24.43 -32.97
C ASN A 84 12.31 25.48 -33.71
N PRO A 85 12.62 25.82 -34.97
CA PRO A 85 11.87 26.84 -35.72
C PRO A 85 10.41 26.45 -35.99
N VAL A 86 10.05 25.17 -35.88
CA VAL A 86 8.69 24.66 -36.07
C VAL A 86 7.99 24.31 -34.76
N GLN A 87 8.53 24.70 -33.60
CA GLN A 87 7.98 24.34 -32.28
C GLN A 87 6.47 24.64 -32.13
N ASN A 88 6.01 25.76 -32.71
CA ASN A 88 4.61 26.22 -32.62
C ASN A 88 3.84 26.02 -33.94
N LEU A 89 4.42 25.32 -34.92
CA LEU A 89 3.84 25.15 -36.25
C LEU A 89 3.48 23.68 -36.47
N GLY A 90 2.20 23.40 -36.73
CA GLY A 90 1.76 22.11 -37.24
C GLY A 90 2.13 21.94 -38.71
N ARG A 91 2.14 20.70 -39.22
CA ARG A 91 2.44 20.42 -40.64
C ARG A 91 1.55 21.21 -41.60
N GLY A 92 0.28 21.43 -41.26
CA GLY A 92 -0.67 22.20 -42.07
C GLY A 92 -0.35 23.69 -42.22
N ALA A 93 0.63 24.23 -41.46
CA ALA A 93 1.14 25.58 -41.68
C ALA A 93 1.98 25.70 -42.96
N PHE A 94 2.37 24.57 -43.56
CA PHE A 94 3.19 24.51 -44.76
C PHE A 94 2.40 24.04 -45.98
N VAL A 95 2.83 24.47 -47.16
CA VAL A 95 2.23 24.05 -48.45
C VAL A 95 2.29 22.52 -48.54
N ASN A 96 1.17 21.91 -48.95
CA ASN A 96 1.00 20.45 -49.02
C ASN A 96 1.24 19.70 -47.69
N SER A 97 1.24 20.40 -46.56
CA SER A 97 1.57 19.85 -45.24
C SER A 97 2.99 19.25 -45.13
N ILE A 98 3.92 19.73 -45.96
CA ILE A 98 5.31 19.27 -45.99
C ILE A 98 6.20 20.33 -45.38
N ILE A 99 6.91 19.98 -44.30
CA ILE A 99 7.91 20.85 -43.69
C ILE A 99 9.11 20.94 -44.66
N PRO A 100 9.47 22.14 -45.14
CA PRO A 100 10.60 22.29 -46.05
C PRO A 100 11.92 21.86 -45.39
N PRO A 101 12.87 21.26 -46.14
CA PRO A 101 14.14 20.76 -45.60
C PRO A 101 14.99 21.85 -44.94
N GLU A 102 14.76 23.12 -45.26
CA GLU A 102 15.44 24.27 -44.66
C GLU A 102 15.17 24.39 -43.15
N TYR A 103 14.02 23.90 -42.68
CA TYR A 103 13.62 23.89 -41.27
C TYR A 103 14.13 22.69 -40.48
N THR A 104 14.57 21.62 -41.16
CA THR A 104 15.04 20.38 -40.51
C THR A 104 16.54 20.19 -40.62
N THR A 105 17.14 20.60 -41.74
CA THR A 105 18.56 20.35 -42.05
C THR A 105 19.28 21.57 -42.65
N GLY A 106 18.53 22.60 -43.07
CA GLY A 106 19.10 23.80 -43.68
C GLY A 106 19.21 25.01 -42.75
N SER A 107 19.25 26.21 -43.35
CA SER A 107 19.60 27.47 -42.67
C SER A 107 18.68 27.88 -41.52
N PHE A 108 17.45 27.36 -41.46
CA PHE A 108 16.50 27.65 -40.38
C PHE A 108 16.49 26.60 -39.27
N ALA A 109 17.18 25.47 -39.45
CA ALA A 109 17.12 24.32 -38.55
C ALA A 109 17.71 24.59 -37.15
N LYS A 110 18.55 25.64 -36.99
CA LYS A 110 19.14 26.06 -35.72
C LYS A 110 19.44 27.55 -35.75
N ASN A 111 18.92 28.30 -34.78
CA ASN A 111 19.53 29.58 -34.39
C ASN A 111 20.53 29.32 -33.26
N PRO A 112 21.86 29.36 -33.50
CA PRO A 112 22.86 29.27 -32.42
C PRO A 112 22.96 30.56 -31.57
N GLY A 113 22.08 31.55 -31.78
CA GLY A 113 22.28 32.94 -31.37
C GLY A 113 21.73 33.38 -30.01
N ILE A 114 21.12 32.52 -29.18
CA ILE A 114 20.61 32.92 -27.84
C ILE A 114 21.03 31.91 -26.76
N ALA A 115 22.29 31.50 -26.76
CA ALA A 115 22.87 30.71 -25.66
C ALA A 115 24.17 31.31 -25.09
N ALA A 116 24.55 32.51 -25.53
CA ALA A 116 25.71 33.23 -25.01
C ALA A 116 25.34 34.71 -24.80
N GLY A 117 24.55 34.99 -23.76
CA GLY A 117 24.05 36.34 -23.48
C GLY A 117 23.51 36.49 -22.07
N SER A 118 24.42 36.56 -21.10
CA SER A 118 24.35 37.39 -19.89
C SER A 118 22.97 37.65 -19.26
N ARG A 119 22.66 36.95 -18.16
CA ARG A 119 22.23 37.54 -16.87
C ARG A 119 22.70 36.66 -15.73
#